data_AF-A0A7X5R3W7-F1
#
_entry.id   AF-A0A7X5R3W7-F1
#
_cell.length_a   1.000
_cell.length_b   1.000
_cell.length_c   1.000
_cell.angle_alpha   90.00
_cell.angle_beta   90.00
_cell.angle_gamma   90.00
#
_symmetry.space_group_name_H-M   'P 1'
#
loop_
_entity.id
_entity.type
_entity.pdbx_description
1 polymer ?
#
loop_
_entity_poly.entity_id
_entity_poly.type
_entity_poly.pdbx_seq_one_letter_code
_entity_poly.pdbx_strand_id
1 'polypeptide(L)' 'MKIPVLPLTGSLCILIGIIIVVATPGNVGAAWTALTLQISGVVMLVIFMGMNLAKRRKMK' A
#
# COMPACT_ATOMS: atom_id res chain seq x y z
N MET A 1 2.99 16.76 -14.13
CA MET A 1 3.56 15.97 -13.00
C MET A 1 2.98 14.56 -13.07
N LYS A 2 3.78 13.54 -13.43
CA LYS A 2 3.30 12.14 -13.40
C LYS A 2 3.33 11.68 -11.94
N ILE A 3 2.17 11.66 -11.28
CA ILE A 3 2.05 11.03 -9.96
C ILE A 3 2.48 9.57 -10.14
N PRO A 4 3.50 9.11 -9.42
CA PRO A 4 3.93 7.73 -9.56
C PRO A 4 2.77 6.84 -9.14
N VAL A 5 2.35 5.95 -10.04
CA VAL A 5 1.17 5.09 -9.85
C VAL A 5 1.35 4.21 -8.62
N LEU A 6 2.59 3.80 -8.29
CA LEU A 6 2.90 2.95 -7.13
C LEU A 6 2.39 3.49 -5.78
N PRO A 7 2.75 4.70 -5.31
CA PRO A 7 2.24 5.20 -4.04
C PRO A 7 0.73 5.46 -4.05
N LEU A 8 0.14 5.79 -5.19
CA LEU A 8 -1.31 5.95 -5.33
C LEU A 8 -2.02 4.60 -5.13
N THR A 9 -1.56 3.55 -5.81
CA THR A 9 -2.10 2.19 -5.66
C THR A 9 -1.89 1.68 -4.24
N GLY A 10 -0.71 1.89 -3.65
CA GLY A 10 -0.43 1.45 -2.28
C GLY A 10 -1.33 2.10 -1.23
N SER A 11 -1.60 3.41 -1.38
CA SER A 11 -2.51 4.13 -0.47
C SER A 11 -3.99 3.72 -0.66
N LEU A 12 -4.42 3.45 -1.89
CA LEU A 12 -5.74 2.89 -2.17
C LEU A 12 -5.94 1.50 -1.55
N CYS A 13 -4.94 0.62 -1.63
CA CYS A 13 -5.01 -0.72 -1.00
C CYS A 13 -5.20 -0.65 0.52
N ILE A 14 -4.53 0.30 1.19
CA ILE A 14 -4.68 0.51 2.63
C ILE A 14 -6.10 0.98 2.97
N LEU A 15 -6.62 1.95 2.20
CA LEU A 15 -7.98 2.47 2.35
C LEU A 15 -9.04 1.36 2.20
N ILE A 16 -8.91 0.52 1.17
CA ILE A 16 -9.82 -0.62 0.95
C ILE A 16 -9.74 -1.60 2.12
N GLY A 17 -8.54 -1.89 2.62
CA GLY A 17 -8.37 -2.75 3.80
C GLY A 17 -9.09 -2.21 5.02
N ILE A 18 -9.03 -0.89 5.28
CA ILE A 18 -9.75 -0.26 6.39
C ILE A 18 -11.27 -0.38 6.21
N ILE A 19 -11.76 -0.10 5.00
CA ILE A 19 -13.19 -0.20 4.67
C ILE A 19 -13.71 -1.61 4.92
N ILE A 20 -12.95 -2.65 4.53
CA ILE A 20 -13.33 -4.04 4.75
C ILE A 20 -13.48 -4.34 6.24
N VAL A 21 -12.52 -3.94 7.08
CA VAL A 21 -12.60 -4.18 8.54
C VAL A 21 -13.83 -3.52 9.15
N VAL A 22 -14.11 -2.27 8.75
CA VAL A 22 -15.25 -1.51 9.27
C VAL A 22 -16.59 -2.08 8.78
N ALA A 23 -16.67 -2.51 7.52
CA ALA A 23 -17.90 -3.00 6.91
C ALA A 23 -18.25 -4.45 7.30
N THR A 24 -17.28 -5.24 7.77
CA THR A 24 -17.47 -6.66 8.08
C THR A 24 -16.98 -7.05 9.49
N PRO A 25 -17.56 -6.44 10.55
CA PRO A 25 -17.18 -6.76 11.92
C PRO A 25 -17.45 -8.23 12.25
N GLY A 26 -16.49 -8.88 12.90
CA GLY A 26 -16.59 -10.29 13.32
C GLY A 26 -16.32 -11.33 12.22
N ASN A 27 -16.05 -10.92 10.98
CA ASN A 27 -15.69 -11.84 9.91
C ASN A 27 -14.16 -12.03 9.84
N VAL A 28 -13.69 -13.19 10.30
CA VAL A 28 -12.25 -13.54 10.33
C VAL A 28 -11.65 -13.54 8.92
N GLY A 29 -12.36 -14.04 7.90
CA GLY A 29 -11.87 -14.07 6.52
C GLY A 29 -11.69 -12.67 5.94
N ALA A 30 -12.61 -11.76 6.26
CA ALA A 30 -12.51 -10.37 5.84
C ALA A 30 -11.37 -9.62 6.56
N ALA A 31 -11.14 -9.91 7.85
CA ALA A 31 -10.00 -9.38 8.59
C ALA A 31 -8.65 -9.80 7.98
N TRP A 32 -8.51 -11.07 7.58
CA TRP A 32 -7.31 -11.55 6.85
C TRP A 32 -7.14 -10.87 5.50
N THR A 33 -8.24 -10.67 4.77
CA THR A 33 -8.23 -9.98 3.47
C THR A 33 -7.83 -8.51 3.62
N ALA A 34 -8.34 -7.83 4.64
CA ALA A 34 -7.95 -6.47 4.96
C ALA A 34 -6.47 -6.35 5.35
N LEU A 35 -5.97 -7.30 6.16
CA LEU A 35 -4.58 -7.32 6.59
C LEU A 35 -3.62 -7.51 5.41
N THR A 36 -3.93 -8.45 4.50
CA THR A 36 -3.10 -8.70 3.31
C THR A 36 -3.07 -7.50 2.36
N LEU A 37 -4.21 -6.83 2.16
CA LEU A 37 -4.29 -5.58 1.38
C LEU A 37 -3.48 -4.44 1.98
N GLN A 38 -3.54 -4.27 3.30
CA GLN A 38 -2.76 -3.24 4.00
C GLN A 38 -1.26 -3.51 3.92
N ILE A 39 -0.83 -4.75 4.16
CA ILE A 39 0.60 -5.15 4.05
C ILE A 39 1.11 -4.92 2.63
N SER A 40 0.35 -5.33 1.61
CA SER A 40 0.70 -5.11 0.20
C SER A 40 0.89 -3.62 -0.12
N GLY A 41 -0.01 -2.77 0.37
CA GLY A 41 0.08 -1.32 0.19
C GLY A 41 1.34 -0.71 0.82
N VAL A 42 1.69 -1.15 2.03
CA VAL A 42 2.91 -0.71 2.72
C VAL A 42 4.17 -1.18 1.98
N VAL A 43 4.22 -2.44 1.53
CA VAL A 43 5.36 -2.97 0.76
C VAL A 43 5.57 -2.18 -0.53
N MET A 44 4.51 -1.86 -1.27
CA MET A 44 4.59 -1.01 -2.46
C MET A 44 5.18 0.38 -2.16
N LEU A 45 4.80 0.99 -1.03
CA LEU A 45 5.33 2.29 -0.61
C LEU A 45 6.82 2.22 -0.26
N VAL A 46 7.25 1.15 0.43
CA VAL A 46 8.66 0.93 0.78
C VAL A 46 9.50 0.69 -0.48
N ILE A 47 9.02 -0.12 -1.43
CA ILE A 47 9.70 -0.35 -2.71
C ILE A 47 9.83 0.96 -3.47
N PHE A 48 8.76 1.75 -3.55
CA PHE A 48 8.81 3.07 -4.20
C PHE A 48 9.83 4.00 -3.53
N MET A 49 9.88 4.04 -2.20
CA MET A 49 10.85 4.84 -1.47
C MET A 49 12.29 4.37 -1.73
N GLY A 50 12.52 3.05 -1.73
CA GLY A 50 13.81 2.44 -2.08
C GLY A 50 14.26 2.75 -3.50
N MET A 51 13.35 2.66 -4.48
CA MET A 51 13.62 3.03 -5.88
C MET A 51 13.98 4.51 -6.02
N ASN A 52 13.28 5.41 -5.30
CA ASN A 52 13.60 6.83 -5.32
C ASN A 52 14.97 7.14 -4.69
N LEU A 53 15.30 6.48 -3.58
CA LEU A 53 16.61 6.60 -2.93
C LEU A 53 17.72 6.10 -3.86
N ALA A 54 17.53 4.95 -4.52
CA ALA A 54 18.48 4.42 -5.48
C ALA A 54 18.66 5.35 -6.69
N LYS A 55 17.56 5.92 -7.21
CA LYS A 55 17.60 6.90 -8.30
C LYS A 55 18.33 8.18 -7.89
N ARG A 56 18.13 8.68 -6.67
CA ARG A 56 18.87 9.83 -6.15
C ARG A 56 20.37 9.55 -6.00
N ARG A 57 20.76 8.33 -5.62
CA ARG A 57 22.18 7.93 -5.54
C ARG A 57 22.86 7.85 -6.91
N LYS A 58 22.14 7.49 -7.99
CA LYS A 58 22.67 7.47 -9.36
C LYS A 58 22.79 8.85 -10.03
N MET A 59 22.17 9.89 -9.46
CA MET A 59 22.26 11.27 -9.97
C MET A 59 23.31 12.13 -9.23
N LYS A 60 24.08 11.52 -8.32
CA LYS A 60 25.30 12.08 -7.73
C LYS A 60 26.49 11.32 -8.30
#